data_AF-A0A0S9CHG8-F1
#
_entry.id   AF-A0A0S9CHG8-F1
#
_cell.length_a   1.000
_cell.length_b   1.000
_cell.length_c   1.000
_cell.angle_alpha   90.00
_cell.angle_beta   90.00
_cell.angle_gamma   90.00
#
_symmetry.space_group_name_H-M   'P 1'
#
loop_
_entity.id
_entity.type
_entity.pdbx_description
1 polymer ?
#
loop_
_entity_poly.entity_id
_entity_poly.type
_entity_poly.pdbx_seq_one_letter_code
_entity_poly.pdbx_strand_id
1 'polypeptide(L)'
;MIAMQVASLIAEYYVFLTLTDEEELNLDTAVKMSESLADHLEEMDKVFLRELVNAFPIIAEGYSGEAQEVVRNIARSLYLEEALAADDPVKLAELEALRDARD
;
A
#
# COMPACT_ATOMS: atom_id res chain seq x y z
N MET A 1 6.78 -12.78 11.02
CA MET A 1 8.01 -13.05 10.22
C MET A 1 7.71 -13.06 8.72
N ILE A 2 6.72 -13.82 8.24
CA ILE A 2 6.43 -13.86 6.80
C ILE A 2 5.79 -12.55 6.28
N ALA A 3 4.93 -11.88 7.06
CA ALA A 3 4.35 -10.60 6.68
C ALA A 3 5.40 -9.52 6.42
N MET A 4 6.47 -9.44 7.21
CA MET A 4 7.59 -8.51 6.96
C MET A 4 8.29 -8.80 5.63
N GLN A 5 8.51 -10.09 5.32
CA GLN A 5 9.16 -10.49 4.06
C GLN A 5 8.27 -10.18 2.84
N VAL A 6 6.97 -10.45 2.96
CA VAL A 6 5.99 -10.13 1.91
C VAL A 6 5.85 -8.61 1.76
N ALA A 7 5.80 -7.86 2.86
CA ALA A 7 5.79 -6.41 2.84
C ALA A 7 7.04 -5.84 2.16
N SER A 8 8.23 -6.40 2.41
CA SER A 8 9.46 -6.00 1.69
C SER A 8 9.37 -6.28 0.20
N LEU A 9 8.85 -7.44 -0.22
CA LEU A 9 8.67 -7.75 -1.64
C LEU A 9 7.69 -6.77 -2.32
N ILE A 10 6.56 -6.49 -1.65
CA ILE A 10 5.57 -5.52 -2.11
C ILE A 10 6.20 -4.12 -2.17
N ALA A 11 6.98 -3.72 -1.17
CA ALA A 11 7.63 -2.43 -1.11
C ALA A 11 8.62 -2.22 -2.27
N GLU A 12 9.49 -3.19 -2.56
CA GLU A 12 10.39 -3.12 -3.72
C GLU A 12 9.61 -2.93 -5.02
N TYR A 13 8.57 -3.74 -5.20
CA TYR A 13 7.75 -3.68 -6.40
C TYR A 13 7.00 -2.35 -6.53
N TYR A 14 6.37 -1.88 -5.46
CA TYR A 14 5.58 -0.66 -5.47
C TYR A 14 6.45 0.59 -5.60
N VAL A 15 7.62 0.61 -4.97
CA VAL A 15 8.63 1.67 -5.16
C VAL A 15 9.07 1.73 -6.61
N PHE A 16 9.34 0.58 -7.24
CA PHE A 16 9.66 0.53 -8.67
C PHE A 16 8.54 1.11 -9.53
N LEU A 17 7.28 0.73 -9.28
CA LEU A 17 6.13 1.27 -10.03
C LEU A 17 5.93 2.78 -9.82
N THR A 18 6.28 3.29 -8.64
CA THR A 18 5.99 4.68 -8.24
C THR A 18 7.10 5.65 -8.61
N LEU A 19 8.37 5.24 -8.49
CA LEU A 19 9.53 6.13 -8.60
C LEU A 19 10.31 5.96 -9.90
N THR A 20 9.95 5.00 -10.75
CA THR A 20 10.53 4.88 -12.09
C THR A 20 9.84 5.87 -13.02
N ASP A 21 10.63 6.63 -13.77
CA ASP A 21 10.11 7.64 -14.70
C ASP A 21 9.56 7.03 -16.00
N GLU A 22 8.98 7.89 -16.83
CA GLU A 22 8.37 7.52 -18.10
C GLU A 22 9.37 7.09 -19.19
N GLU A 23 10.68 7.35 -19.01
CA GLU A 23 11.71 6.91 -19.94
C GLU A 23 11.98 5.41 -19.80
N GLU A 24 11.88 4.89 -18.58
CA GLU A 24 12.14 3.47 -18.26
C GLU A 24 10.85 2.64 -18.09
N LEU A 25 9.73 3.25 -17.69
CA LEU A 25 8.47 2.55 -17.41
C LEU A 25 7.25 3.28 -17.99
N ASN A 26 6.40 2.56 -18.71
CA ASN A 26 5.12 3.11 -19.13
C ASN A 26 4.20 3.36 -17.92
N LEU A 27 3.92 4.63 -17.61
CA LEU A 27 3.17 5.03 -16.42
C LEU A 27 1.73 4.48 -16.37
N ASP A 28 1.03 4.41 -17.52
CA ASP A 28 -0.30 3.79 -17.58
C ASP A 28 -0.26 2.31 -17.18
N THR A 29 0.82 1.61 -17.55
CA THR A 29 1.05 0.22 -17.16
C THR A 29 1.38 0.13 -15.68
N ALA A 30 2.17 1.07 -15.14
CA ALA A 30 2.50 1.12 -13.72
C ALA A 30 1.25 1.31 -12.84
N VAL A 31 0.33 2.19 -13.26
CA VAL A 31 -0.97 2.40 -12.59
C VAL A 31 -1.79 1.11 -12.60
N LYS A 32 -1.97 0.48 -13.76
CA LYS A 32 -2.74 -0.79 -13.86
C LYS A 32 -2.15 -1.91 -13.00
N MET A 33 -0.82 -1.99 -12.92
CA MET A 33 -0.16 -2.98 -12.07
C MET A 33 -0.35 -2.67 -10.57
N SER A 34 -0.40 -1.38 -10.20
CA SER A 34 -0.70 -0.95 -8.83
C SER A 34 -2.15 -1.26 -8.44
N GLU A 35 -3.11 -1.02 -9.36
CA GLU A 35 -4.52 -1.40 -9.19
C GLU A 35 -4.67 -2.91 -9.02
N SER A 36 -4.05 -3.69 -9.92
CA SER A 36 -4.08 -5.15 -9.81
C SER A 36 -3.43 -5.65 -8.52
N LEU A 37 -2.36 -5.00 -8.04
CA LEU A 37 -1.77 -5.32 -6.75
C LEU A 37 -2.76 -5.05 -5.60
N ALA A 38 -3.45 -3.91 -5.62
CA ALA A 38 -4.47 -3.57 -4.62
C ALA A 38 -5.55 -4.67 -4.57
N ASP A 39 -6.14 -5.01 -5.71
CA ASP A 39 -7.19 -6.03 -5.83
C ASP A 39 -6.77 -7.36 -5.17
N HIS A 40 -5.56 -7.84 -5.49
CA HIS A 40 -5.05 -9.10 -4.91
C HIS A 40 -4.77 -9.00 -3.40
N LEU A 41 -4.38 -7.84 -2.89
CA LEU A 41 -4.14 -7.62 -1.47
C LEU A 41 -5.47 -7.54 -0.69
N GLU A 42 -6.51 -6.95 -1.28
CA GLU A 42 -7.85 -6.89 -0.69
C GLU A 42 -8.49 -8.28 -0.53
N GLU A 43 -8.19 -9.21 -1.44
CA GLU A 43 -8.66 -10.60 -1.37
C GLU A 43 -7.93 -11.46 -0.31
N MET A 44 -6.87 -10.95 0.31
CA MET A 44 -6.13 -11.70 1.33
C MET A 44 -6.94 -11.90 2.61
N ASP A 45 -6.55 -12.92 3.38
CA ASP A 45 -7.06 -13.12 4.73
C ASP A 45 -6.89 -11.84 5.58
N LYS A 46 -7.96 -11.38 6.24
CA LYS A 46 -7.97 -10.10 6.97
C LYS A 46 -6.97 -10.06 8.13
N VAL A 47 -6.64 -11.20 8.74
CA VAL A 47 -5.61 -11.24 9.79
C VAL A 47 -4.25 -11.00 9.16
N PHE A 48 -3.95 -11.68 8.04
CA PHE A 48 -2.70 -11.48 7.33
C PHE A 48 -2.58 -10.07 6.72
N LEU A 49 -3.64 -9.53 6.12
CA LEU A 49 -3.66 -8.18 5.59
C LEU A 49 -3.38 -7.15 6.69
N ARG A 50 -3.90 -7.36 7.90
CA ARG A 50 -3.58 -6.51 9.06
C ARG A 50 -2.11 -6.60 9.48
N GLU A 51 -1.50 -7.78 9.40
CA GLU A 51 -0.06 -7.93 9.63
C GLU A 51 0.76 -7.17 8.56
N LEU A 52 0.33 -7.20 7.29
CA LEU A 52 0.98 -6.46 6.21
C LEU A 52 0.88 -4.94 6.41
N VAL A 53 -0.32 -4.42 6.71
CA VAL A 53 -0.54 -2.98 6.97
C VAL A 53 0.38 -2.49 8.10
N ASN A 54 0.51 -3.26 9.17
CA ASN A 54 1.40 -2.91 10.28
C ASN A 54 2.90 -3.07 9.94
N ALA A 55 3.25 -3.87 8.93
CA ALA A 55 4.64 -4.11 8.54
C ALA A 55 5.22 -2.95 7.72
N PHE A 56 4.42 -2.28 6.88
CA PHE A 56 4.90 -1.22 5.98
C PHE A 56 5.62 -0.07 6.72
N PRO A 57 5.09 0.51 7.81
CA PRO A 57 5.81 1.55 8.56
C PRO A 57 7.12 1.06 9.18
N ILE A 58 7.20 -0.23 9.55
CA ILE A 58 8.40 -0.81 10.16
C ILE A 58 9.50 -0.99 9.12
N ILE A 59 9.18 -1.55 7.94
CA ILE A 59 10.18 -1.74 6.88
C ILE A 59 10.58 -0.43 6.22
N ALA A 60 9.72 0.60 6.25
CA ALA A 60 10.04 1.93 5.71
C ALA A 60 11.31 2.52 6.35
N GLU A 61 11.61 2.19 7.61
CA GLU A 61 12.84 2.62 8.29
C GLU A 61 14.14 2.08 7.63
N GLY A 62 14.03 1.05 6.78
CA GLY A 62 15.14 0.54 5.96
C GLY A 62 15.36 1.28 4.65
N TYR A 63 14.43 2.16 4.26
CA TYR A 63 14.51 2.98 3.05
C TYR A 63 14.91 4.42 3.41
N SER A 64 15.27 5.20 2.40
CA SER A 64 15.65 6.60 2.55
C SER A 64 15.01 7.48 1.50
N GLY A 65 14.83 8.77 1.81
CA GLY A 65 14.30 9.75 0.86
C GLY A 65 12.86 9.45 0.46
N GLU A 66 12.53 9.70 -0.80
CA GLU A 66 11.17 9.51 -1.33
C GLU A 66 10.67 8.07 -1.22
N ALA A 67 11.56 7.08 -1.42
CA ALA A 67 11.21 5.66 -1.26
C ALA A 67 10.72 5.34 0.16
N GLN A 68 11.29 5.97 1.20
CA GLN A 68 10.81 5.79 2.57
C GLN A 68 9.38 6.29 2.75
N GLU A 69 9.04 7.42 2.14
CA GLU A 69 7.69 7.97 2.20
C GLU A 69 6.69 7.10 1.42
N VAL A 70 7.08 6.63 0.23
CA VAL A 70 6.27 5.69 -0.57
C VAL A 70 5.98 4.43 0.24
N VAL A 71 7.01 3.78 0.79
CA VAL A 71 6.86 2.53 1.56
C VAL A 71 5.98 2.74 2.80
N ARG A 72 6.14 3.86 3.50
CA ARG A 72 5.32 4.17 4.69
C ARG A 72 3.84 4.35 4.35
N ASN A 73 3.52 4.82 3.14
CA ASN A 73 2.17 5.13 2.71
C ASN A 73 1.49 4.02 1.88
N ILE A 74 2.15 2.89 1.57
CA ILE A 74 1.59 1.83 0.72
C ILE A 74 0.18 1.41 1.13
N ALA A 75 -0.01 1.12 2.42
CA ALA A 75 -1.31 0.67 2.94
C ALA A 75 -2.44 1.64 2.61
N ARG A 76 -2.17 2.94 2.72
CA ARG A 76 -3.13 3.98 2.38
C ARG A 76 -3.28 4.16 0.87
N SER A 77 -2.18 4.19 0.13
CA SER A 77 -2.20 4.38 -1.32
C SER A 77 -3.00 3.28 -2.03
N LEU A 78 -2.96 2.07 -1.48
CA LEU A 78 -3.69 0.89 -1.98
C LEU A 78 -5.01 0.62 -1.24
N TYR A 79 -5.55 1.57 -0.45
CA TYR A 79 -6.84 1.44 0.25
C TYR A 79 -6.96 0.21 1.20
N LEU A 80 -5.85 -0.31 1.71
CA LEU A 80 -5.84 -1.55 2.51
C LEU A 80 -6.45 -1.33 3.91
N GLU A 81 -6.42 -0.10 4.42
CA GLU A 81 -7.02 0.25 5.70
C GLU A 81 -8.56 0.21 5.61
N GLU A 82 -9.09 0.71 4.50
CA GLU A 82 -10.49 0.66 4.11
C GLU A 82 -10.94 -0.79 3.88
N ALA A 83 -10.15 -1.60 3.17
CA ALA A 83 -10.42 -3.04 2.99
C ALA A 83 -10.50 -3.79 4.33
N LEU A 84 -9.64 -3.46 5.29
CA LEU A 84 -9.70 -4.01 6.66
C LEU A 84 -10.92 -3.52 7.45
N ALA A 85 -11.47 -2.35 7.10
CA ALA A 85 -12.63 -1.74 7.72
C ALA A 85 -13.95 -2.07 6.99
N ALA A 86 -13.94 -2.87 5.91
CA ALA A 86 -15.12 -3.13 5.09
C ALA A 86 -16.34 -3.70 5.86
N ASP A 87 -16.12 -4.39 6.98
CA ASP A 87 -17.20 -4.91 7.85
C ASP A 87 -17.61 -3.94 8.98
N ASP A 88 -16.97 -2.77 9.06
CA ASP A 88 -17.19 -1.72 10.05
C ASP A 88 -17.50 -0.38 9.34
N PRO A 89 -18.79 -0.12 9.02
CA PRO A 89 -19.17 1.03 8.21
C PRO A 89 -18.88 2.38 8.89
N VAL A 90 -18.77 2.41 10.21
CA VAL A 90 -18.39 3.65 10.93
C VAL A 90 -16.92 3.94 10.71
N LYS A 91 -16.07 2.92 10.93
CA LYS A 91 -14.63 3.04 10.71
C LYS A 91 -14.29 3.33 9.25
N LEU A 92 -15.01 2.72 8.30
CA LEU A 92 -14.83 3.01 6.88
C LEU A 92 -15.11 4.49 6.56
N ALA A 93 -16.22 5.04 7.04
CA ALA A 93 -16.56 6.45 6.82
C ALA A 93 -15.54 7.41 7.46
N GLU A 94 -14.96 7.05 8.62
CA GLU A 94 -13.88 7.83 9.23
C GLU A 94 -12.61 7.85 8.37
N LEU A 95 -12.23 6.71 7.80
CA LEU A 95 -11.05 6.60 6.92
C LEU A 95 -11.24 7.37 5.62
N GLU A 96 -12.42 7.25 5.00
CA GLU A 96 -12.78 8.02 3.79
C GLU A 96 -12.70 9.54 4.07
N ALA A 97 -13.24 10.01 5.19
CA ALA A 97 -13.16 11.42 5.57
C ALA A 97 -11.73 11.91 5.81
N LEU A 98 -10.87 11.08 6.43
CA LEU A 98 -9.45 11.38 6.61
C LEU A 98 -8.67 11.44 5.28
N ARG A 99 -9.14 10.71 4.27
CA ARG A 99 -8.57 10.75 2.93
C ARG A 99 -8.93 12.04 2.23
N ASP A 100 -10.22 12.35 2.17
CA ASP A 100 -10.78 13.56 1.54
C ASP A 100 -10.20 14.85 2.13
N ALA A 101 -9.86 14.86 3.42
CA ALA A 101 -9.27 16.03 4.07
C ALA A 101 -7.79 16.30 3.69
N ARG A 102 -7.12 15.33 3.05
CA ARG A 102 -5.69 15.42 2.69
C ARG A 102 -5.45 15.64 1.19
N ASP A 103 -6.43 15.31 0.35
CA ASP A 103 -6.41 15.55 -1.10
C ASP A 103 -6.88 16.99 -1.43
#